data_AF-W7CN02-F1
#
_entry.id   AF-W7CN02-F1
#
_cell.length_a   1.000
_cell.length_b   1.000
_cell.length_c   1.000
_cell.angle_alpha   90.00
_cell.angle_beta   90.00
_cell.angle_gamma   90.00
#
_symmetry.space_group_name_H-M   'P 1'
#
loop_
_entity.id
_entity.type
_entity.pdbx_description
1 polymer ?
#
loop_
_entity_poly.entity_id
_entity_poly.type
_entity_poly.pdbx_seq_one_letter_code
_entity_poly.pdbx_strand_id
1 'polypeptide(L)'
;MTAALTAFLTGITEPLEFTFLFIAPALYAIHALLAGVTLLVTNMLGAAFLTPTGHGLINFIIYGVLQGERTKWYLLPIIGVFCFAMYFFVFLFVIKKFNFKTPGREDDPSTIVLHGKDETRKKMGVETQKDLAANQAISKKLDLTTQAEALIAAHGGADNIEAVDACITRLRINVKDASVVDSEHIKRDLEALGFNQSGMQMQSIYGGRANQLKIEIQDMLGMGD
;
A
#
# COMPACT_ATOMS: atom_id res chain seq x y z
N MET A 1 2.78 17.33 -17.55
CA MET A 1 2.52 18.78 -17.38
C MET A 1 1.81 19.09 -16.07
N THR A 2 0.70 18.41 -15.74
CA THR A 2 -0.04 18.59 -14.48
C THR A 2 0.83 18.44 -13.23
N ALA A 3 1.65 17.38 -13.16
CA ALA A 3 2.57 17.16 -12.04
C ALA A 3 3.58 18.32 -11.82
N ALA A 4 4.10 18.90 -12.91
CA ALA A 4 5.02 20.04 -12.83
C ALA A 4 4.32 21.32 -12.33
N LEU A 5 3.08 21.55 -12.78
CA LEU A 5 2.28 22.69 -12.34
C LEU A 5 1.92 22.57 -10.86
N THR A 6 1.50 21.38 -10.41
CA THR A 6 1.21 21.11 -9.00
C THR A 6 2.47 21.31 -8.14
N ALA A 7 3.61 20.74 -8.55
CA ALA A 7 4.87 20.89 -7.83
C ALA A 7 5.31 22.37 -7.73
N PHE A 8 5.15 23.14 -8.79
CA PHE A 8 5.45 24.57 -8.79
C PHE A 8 4.53 25.37 -7.86
N LEU A 9 3.22 25.12 -7.90
CA LEU A 9 2.24 25.87 -7.11
C LEU A 9 2.30 25.51 -5.62
N THR A 10 2.26 24.23 -5.30
CA THR A 10 2.12 23.74 -3.92
C THR A 10 3.46 23.39 -3.27
N GLY A 11 4.51 23.14 -4.06
CA GLY A 11 5.79 22.68 -3.56
C GLY A 11 5.86 21.18 -3.30
N ILE A 12 4.82 20.42 -3.65
CA ILE A 12 4.82 18.95 -3.53
C ILE A 12 5.52 18.34 -4.75
N THR A 13 6.77 17.89 -4.57
CA THR A 13 7.62 17.38 -5.66
C THR A 13 7.51 15.87 -5.89
N GLU A 14 6.86 15.12 -5.00
CA GLU A 14 6.77 13.65 -5.07
C GLU A 14 6.30 13.11 -6.44
N PRO A 15 5.23 13.66 -7.08
CA PRO A 15 4.77 13.14 -8.36
C PRO A 15 5.79 13.32 -9.49
N LEU A 16 6.68 14.32 -9.37
CA LEU A 16 7.76 14.55 -10.32
C LEU A 16 8.95 13.65 -9.99
N GLU A 17 9.33 13.51 -8.72
CA GLU A 17 10.47 12.68 -8.31
C GLU A 17 10.25 11.19 -8.59
N PHE A 18 9.02 10.70 -8.46
CA PHE A 18 8.68 9.31 -8.77
C PHE A 18 8.89 8.93 -10.24
N THR A 19 8.97 9.92 -11.14
CA THR A 19 9.25 9.69 -12.55
C THR A 19 10.67 9.20 -12.82
N PHE A 20 11.61 9.40 -11.89
CA PHE A 20 13.00 8.97 -12.07
C PHE A 20 13.59 8.24 -10.85
N LEU A 21 12.97 8.35 -9.66
CA LEU A 21 13.41 7.68 -8.43
C LEU A 21 13.62 6.17 -8.63
N PHE A 22 12.67 5.50 -9.28
CA PHE A 22 12.71 4.04 -9.47
C PHE A 22 13.46 3.59 -10.72
N ILE A 23 13.65 4.49 -11.69
CA ILE A 23 14.31 4.20 -12.97
C ILE A 23 15.82 4.45 -12.86
N ALA A 24 16.22 5.52 -12.20
CA ALA A 24 17.60 5.96 -12.09
C ALA A 24 17.91 6.43 -10.65
N PRO A 25 18.13 5.50 -9.70
CA PRO A 25 18.46 5.84 -8.31
C PRO A 25 19.69 6.76 -8.18
N ALA A 26 20.67 6.61 -9.07
CA ALA A 26 21.83 7.49 -9.14
C ALA A 26 21.45 8.95 -9.48
N LEU A 27 20.48 9.15 -10.37
CA LEU A 27 19.97 10.48 -10.72
C LEU A 27 19.26 11.13 -9.52
N TYR A 28 18.58 10.33 -8.69
CA TYR A 28 17.98 10.79 -7.44
C TYR A 28 19.01 11.19 -6.37
N ALA A 29 20.13 10.46 -6.26
CA ALA A 29 21.23 10.87 -5.38
C ALA A 29 21.82 12.24 -5.80
N ILE A 30 21.97 12.47 -7.11
CA ILE A 30 22.41 13.77 -7.65
C ILE A 30 21.38 14.86 -7.34
N HIS A 31 20.08 14.58 -7.52
CA HIS A 31 19.00 15.48 -7.13
C HIS A 31 19.08 15.88 -5.65
N ALA A 32 19.24 14.92 -4.74
CA ALA A 32 19.33 15.17 -3.31
C ALA A 32 20.54 16.05 -2.96
N LEU A 33 21.68 15.84 -3.62
CA LEU A 33 22.88 16.66 -3.44
C LEU A 33 22.67 18.10 -3.94
N LEU A 34 22.12 18.27 -5.15
CA LEU A 34 21.83 19.58 -5.71
C LEU A 34 20.80 20.36 -4.88
N ALA A 35 19.80 19.67 -4.34
CA ALA A 35 18.80 20.25 -3.45
C ALA A 35 19.45 20.73 -2.13
N GLY A 36 20.31 19.90 -1.53
CA GLY A 36 21.07 20.26 -0.33
C GLY A 36 21.99 21.46 -0.54
N VAL A 37 22.70 21.51 -1.68
CA VAL A 37 23.55 22.66 -2.05
C VAL A 37 22.72 23.92 -2.26
N THR A 38 21.56 23.81 -2.91
CA THR A 38 20.65 24.95 -3.12
C THR A 38 20.16 25.52 -1.79
N LEU A 39 19.76 24.65 -0.85
CA LEU A 39 19.37 25.04 0.51
C LEU A 39 20.51 25.72 1.26
N LEU A 40 21.72 25.16 1.18
CA LEU A 40 22.92 25.73 1.82
C LEU A 40 23.22 27.14 1.28
N VAL A 41 23.24 27.32 -0.04
CA VAL A 41 23.51 28.61 -0.68
C VAL A 41 22.44 29.64 -0.30
N THR A 42 21.17 29.24 -0.31
CA THR A 42 20.04 30.11 0.06
C THR A 42 20.15 30.55 1.52
N ASN A 43 20.59 29.65 2.41
CA ASN A 43 20.85 29.96 3.81
C ASN A 43 22.04 30.92 3.98
N MET A 44 23.14 30.71 3.26
CA MET A 44 24.32 31.59 3.30
C MET A 44 24.01 33.02 2.83
N LEU A 45 23.10 33.18 1.86
CA LEU A 45 22.66 34.49 1.36
C LEU A 45 21.65 35.19 2.30
N GLY A 46 21.19 34.49 3.34
CA GLY A 46 20.19 34.98 4.29
C GLY A 46 18.79 35.13 3.67
N ALA A 47 18.52 34.40 2.58
CA ALA A 47 17.22 34.36 1.91
C ALA A 47 16.39 33.12 2.32
N ALA A 48 16.87 32.35 3.31
CA ALA A 48 16.17 31.20 3.83
C ALA A 48 15.07 31.62 4.80
N PHE A 49 13.85 31.15 4.56
CA PHE A 49 12.70 31.32 5.45
C PHE A 49 11.99 29.98 5.63
N LEU A 50 11.43 29.77 6.82
CA LEU A 50 10.74 28.52 7.15
C LEU A 50 9.35 28.50 6.50
N THR A 51 9.07 27.43 5.77
CA THR A 51 7.76 27.14 5.18
C THR A 51 7.22 25.85 5.78
N PRO A 52 5.96 25.80 6.26
CA PRO A 52 5.41 24.63 6.94
C PRO A 52 5.17 23.43 6.02
N THR A 53 4.94 23.65 4.72
CA THR A 53 4.58 22.58 3.77
C THR A 53 5.21 22.79 2.39
N GLY A 54 6.49 22.45 2.23
CA GLY A 54 7.18 22.47 0.94
C GLY A 54 7.51 23.87 0.39
N HIS A 55 8.22 23.92 -0.74
CA HIS A 55 8.81 25.13 -1.31
C HIS A 55 8.11 25.61 -2.60
N GLY A 56 6.78 25.68 -2.57
CA GLY A 56 5.96 26.12 -3.72
C GLY A 56 5.79 27.65 -3.82
N LEU A 57 5.23 28.11 -4.95
CA LEU A 57 4.93 29.52 -5.21
C LEU A 57 4.01 30.12 -4.14
N ILE A 58 3.00 29.37 -3.69
CA ILE A 58 2.04 29.84 -2.68
C ILE A 58 2.79 30.16 -1.37
N ASN A 59 3.69 29.27 -0.95
CA ASN A 59 4.49 29.48 0.26
C ASN A 59 5.51 30.60 0.10
N PHE A 60 6.09 30.77 -1.09
CA PHE A 60 6.97 31.90 -1.39
C PHE A 60 6.25 33.24 -1.23
N ILE A 61 5.01 33.36 -1.70
CA ILE A 61 4.22 34.59 -1.54
C ILE A 61 3.90 34.83 -0.07
N ILE A 62 3.38 33.82 0.63
CA ILE A 62 2.91 33.95 2.02
C ILE A 62 4.07 34.16 3.01
N TYR A 63 5.12 33.36 2.91
CA TYR A 63 6.22 33.32 3.88
C TYR A 63 7.49 34.03 3.40
N GLY A 64 7.56 34.40 2.12
CA GLY A 64 8.64 35.21 1.55
C GLY A 64 8.19 36.67 1.39
N VAL A 65 7.34 36.93 0.41
CA VAL A 65 6.96 38.29 -0.04
C VAL A 65 6.20 39.05 1.05
N LEU A 66 5.16 38.45 1.64
CA LEU A 66 4.32 39.11 2.66
C LEU A 66 5.05 39.32 4.00
N GLN A 67 6.18 38.66 4.23
CA GLN A 67 7.03 38.84 5.43
C GLN A 67 7.98 40.06 5.31
N GLY A 68 7.94 40.80 4.19
CA GLY A 68 8.69 42.02 3.95
C GLY A 68 10.18 41.81 3.69
N GLU A 69 10.98 42.88 3.80
CA GLU A 69 12.41 42.89 3.42
C GLU A 69 13.30 41.97 4.28
N ARG A 70 12.81 41.52 5.43
CA ARG A 70 13.57 40.66 6.37
C ARG A 70 13.93 39.31 5.76
N THR A 71 13.13 38.81 4.81
CA THR A 71 13.34 37.53 4.13
C THR A 71 14.21 37.64 2.88
N LYS A 72 14.53 38.87 2.42
CA LYS A 72 15.21 39.14 1.15
C LYS A 72 14.61 38.33 -0.01
N TRP A 73 13.29 38.26 -0.08
CA TRP A 73 12.52 37.42 -1.00
C TRP A 73 12.92 37.60 -2.47
N TYR A 74 13.40 38.78 -2.86
CA TYR A 74 13.89 39.11 -4.21
C TYR A 74 15.12 38.29 -4.64
N LEU A 75 15.91 37.76 -3.71
CA LEU A 75 17.04 36.88 -4.03
C LEU A 75 16.57 35.51 -4.52
N LEU A 76 15.39 35.05 -4.09
CA LEU A 76 14.92 33.70 -4.36
C LEU A 76 14.62 33.45 -5.85
N PRO A 77 13.95 34.36 -6.60
CA PRO A 77 13.83 34.25 -8.05
C PRO A 77 15.18 34.21 -8.78
N ILE A 78 16.16 35.00 -8.32
CA ILE A 78 17.50 35.05 -8.91
C ILE A 78 18.19 33.69 -8.73
N ILE A 79 18.22 33.18 -7.50
CA ILE A 79 18.74 31.84 -7.17
C ILE A 79 17.98 30.78 -7.98
N GLY A 80 16.65 30.91 -8.12
CA GLY A 80 15.80 30.02 -8.89
C GLY A 80 16.21 29.92 -10.36
N VAL A 81 16.58 31.02 -11.02
CA VAL A 81 17.08 31.01 -12.40
C VAL A 81 18.41 30.26 -12.49
N PHE A 82 19.34 30.50 -11.56
CA PHE A 82 20.60 29.76 -11.50
C PHE A 82 20.39 28.27 -11.23
N CYS A 83 19.49 27.92 -10.31
CA CYS A 83 19.12 26.54 -10.01
C CYS A 83 18.48 25.87 -11.21
N PHE A 84 17.58 26.54 -11.94
CA PHE A 84 16.99 26.01 -13.16
C PHE A 84 18.06 25.67 -14.20
N ALA A 85 18.98 26.60 -14.48
CA ALA A 85 20.08 26.35 -15.41
C ALA A 85 20.97 25.19 -14.93
N MET A 86 21.39 25.22 -13.67
CA MET A 86 22.21 24.17 -13.05
C MET A 86 21.54 22.79 -13.19
N TYR A 87 20.28 22.66 -12.77
CA TYR A 87 19.52 21.41 -12.85
C TYR A 87 19.37 20.96 -14.30
N PHE A 88 19.01 21.87 -15.21
CA PHE A 88 18.82 21.55 -16.63
C PHE A 88 20.10 20.99 -17.25
N PHE A 89 21.24 21.65 -17.07
CA PHE A 89 22.51 21.20 -17.65
C PHE A 89 23.04 19.92 -16.99
N VAL A 90 22.98 19.81 -15.66
CA VAL A 90 23.44 18.60 -14.95
C VAL A 90 22.59 17.40 -15.32
N PHE A 91 21.26 17.52 -15.28
CA PHE A 91 20.37 16.43 -15.67
C PHE A 91 20.55 16.07 -17.15
N LEU A 92 20.62 17.04 -18.04
CA LEU A 92 20.82 16.79 -19.47
C LEU A 92 22.14 16.04 -19.73
N PHE A 93 23.22 16.47 -19.08
CA PHE A 93 24.53 15.82 -19.20
C PHE A 93 24.49 14.39 -18.69
N VAL A 94 23.95 14.18 -17.49
CA VAL A 94 23.88 12.86 -16.84
C VAL A 94 22.98 11.92 -17.63
N ILE A 95 21.81 12.38 -18.08
CA ILE A 95 20.85 11.58 -18.86
C ILE A 95 21.42 11.22 -20.24
N LYS A 96 22.18 12.12 -20.89
CA LYS A 96 22.83 11.82 -22.18
C LYS A 96 24.06 10.92 -22.03
N LYS A 97 24.89 11.15 -21.00
CA LYS A 97 26.15 10.41 -20.81
C LYS A 97 25.92 8.98 -20.34
N PHE A 98 24.92 8.76 -19.49
CA PHE A 98 24.60 7.46 -18.89
C PHE A 98 23.36 6.79 -19.51
N ASN A 99 22.77 7.41 -20.53
CA ASN A 99 21.57 6.93 -21.23
C ASN A 99 20.43 6.49 -20.30
N PHE A 100 20.12 7.29 -19.28
CA PHE A 100 19.03 6.99 -18.36
C PHE A 100 17.67 7.08 -19.09
N LYS A 101 16.85 6.04 -18.93
CA LYS A 101 15.53 5.89 -19.56
C LYS A 101 14.45 6.72 -18.85
N THR A 102 14.62 8.05 -18.83
CA THR A 102 13.58 8.96 -18.30
C THR A 102 12.29 8.83 -19.12
N PRO A 103 11.10 9.06 -18.53
CA PRO A 103 9.83 8.89 -19.24
C PRO A 103 9.80 9.65 -20.56
N GLY A 104 9.50 8.95 -21.66
CA GLY A 104 9.48 9.51 -23.02
C GLY A 104 10.82 9.41 -23.78
N ARG A 105 11.85 8.76 -23.21
CA ARG A 105 13.07 8.33 -23.91
C ARG A 105 13.18 6.80 -23.98
N GLU A 106 12.05 6.10 -24.10
CA GLU A 106 12.06 4.65 -24.36
C GLU A 106 12.14 4.37 -25.85
N ASP A 107 12.90 3.33 -26.21
CA ASP A 107 13.01 2.84 -27.59
C ASP A 107 11.72 2.12 -28.07
N ASP A 108 10.76 1.83 -27.17
CA ASP A 108 9.47 1.23 -27.46
C ASP A 108 8.45 1.52 -26.32
N PRO A 109 7.27 2.13 -26.60
CA PRO A 109 6.26 2.47 -25.57
C PRO A 109 5.64 1.25 -24.86
N SER A 110 5.95 0.03 -25.31
CA SER A 110 5.56 -1.23 -24.67
C SER A 110 6.62 -1.82 -23.72
N THR A 111 7.80 -1.19 -23.60
CA THR A 111 8.94 -1.73 -22.85
C THR A 111 9.29 -1.00 -21.56
N ILE A 112 8.51 0.02 -21.16
CA ILE A 112 8.43 0.34 -19.73
C ILE A 112 7.58 -0.74 -19.05
N VAL A 113 8.15 -1.93 -18.92
CA VAL A 113 7.95 -2.61 -17.65
C VAL A 113 8.65 -1.68 -16.67
N LEU A 114 7.86 -0.83 -15.99
CA LEU A 114 8.25 -0.38 -14.68
C LEU A 114 8.56 -1.70 -14.00
N HIS A 115 9.84 -2.04 -13.86
CA HIS A 115 10.21 -3.13 -13.00
C HIS A 115 9.77 -2.64 -11.63
N GLY A 116 8.51 -2.90 -11.32
CA GLY A 116 7.95 -2.63 -10.02
C GLY A 116 8.89 -3.30 -9.04
N LYS A 117 8.91 -2.82 -7.81
CA LYS A 117 9.64 -3.48 -6.73
C LYS A 117 9.42 -5.01 -6.70
N ASP A 118 8.33 -5.51 -7.29
CA ASP A 118 8.00 -6.91 -7.49
C ASP A 118 8.84 -7.67 -8.56
N GLU A 119 9.19 -7.07 -9.69
CA GLU A 119 9.90 -7.77 -10.78
C GLU A 119 11.41 -7.87 -10.57
N THR A 120 12.04 -6.78 -10.12
CA THR A 120 13.47 -6.78 -9.74
C THR A 120 13.71 -7.71 -8.55
N ARG A 121 12.72 -7.82 -7.66
CA ARG A 121 12.75 -8.70 -6.48
C ARG A 121 12.72 -10.19 -6.86
N LYS A 122 11.83 -10.60 -7.76
CA LYS A 122 11.76 -11.99 -8.24
C LYS A 122 13.05 -12.46 -8.91
N LYS A 123 13.72 -11.60 -9.68
CA LYS A 123 15.01 -11.92 -10.32
C LYS A 123 16.18 -12.07 -9.33
N MET A 124 16.08 -11.46 -8.15
CA MET A 124 17.11 -11.48 -7.09
C MET A 124 16.84 -12.57 -6.03
N GLY A 125 15.75 -13.35 -6.15
CA GLY A 125 15.42 -14.44 -5.23
C GLY A 125 15.01 -13.98 -3.81
N VAL A 126 14.63 -12.72 -3.62
CA VAL A 126 14.26 -12.17 -2.32
C VAL A 126 12.75 -12.25 -2.17
N GLU A 127 12.22 -13.12 -1.32
CA GLU A 127 10.77 -13.16 -1.04
C GLU A 127 10.37 -12.01 -0.10
N THR A 128 9.31 -11.26 -0.44
CA THR A 128 8.74 -10.27 0.49
C THR A 128 7.68 -10.89 1.39
N GLN A 129 7.41 -10.26 2.53
CA GLN A 129 6.27 -10.60 3.39
C GLN A 129 4.93 -10.69 2.65
N LYS A 130 4.78 -10.01 1.50
CA LYS A 130 3.57 -10.04 0.66
C LYS A 130 3.49 -11.31 -0.20
N ASP A 131 4.63 -11.85 -0.65
CA ASP A 131 4.70 -13.13 -1.38
C ASP A 131 4.50 -14.30 -0.40
N LEU A 132 5.11 -14.20 0.79
CA LEU A 132 4.82 -15.06 1.94
C LEU A 132 3.34 -14.96 2.33
N ALA A 133 2.76 -13.76 2.40
CA ALA A 133 1.34 -13.57 2.72
C ALA A 133 0.41 -14.07 1.62
N ALA A 134 0.80 -14.07 0.34
CA ALA A 134 0.01 -14.65 -0.75
C ALA A 134 0.02 -16.18 -0.69
N ASN A 135 1.18 -16.79 -0.48
CA ASN A 135 1.29 -18.23 -0.22
C ASN A 135 0.59 -18.62 1.08
N GLN A 136 0.68 -17.77 2.11
CA GLN A 136 -0.03 -17.93 3.37
C GLN A 136 -1.52 -17.65 3.21
N ALA A 137 -1.97 -16.81 2.29
CA ALA A 137 -3.38 -16.58 1.99
C ALA A 137 -3.98 -17.75 1.19
N ILE A 138 -3.23 -18.33 0.25
CA ILE A 138 -3.62 -19.57 -0.44
C ILE A 138 -3.65 -20.74 0.55
N SER A 139 -2.61 -20.88 1.38
CA SER A 139 -2.57 -21.89 2.45
C SER A 139 -3.68 -21.66 3.47
N LYS A 140 -3.99 -20.41 3.83
CA LYS A 140 -5.06 -20.04 4.76
C LYS A 140 -6.43 -20.24 4.13
N LYS A 141 -6.58 -20.06 2.81
CA LYS A 141 -7.81 -20.39 2.10
C LYS A 141 -8.02 -21.91 2.09
N LEU A 142 -6.99 -22.68 1.75
CA LEU A 142 -7.04 -24.14 1.81
C LEU A 142 -7.35 -24.65 3.23
N ASP A 143 -6.73 -24.05 4.25
CA ASP A 143 -6.98 -24.28 5.68
C ASP A 143 -8.44 -23.96 6.06
N LEU A 144 -8.97 -22.82 5.61
CA LEU A 144 -10.38 -22.43 5.84
C LEU A 144 -11.36 -23.38 5.14
N THR A 145 -11.08 -23.79 3.91
CA THR A 145 -11.89 -24.76 3.16
C THR A 145 -11.95 -26.10 3.90
N THR A 146 -10.79 -26.63 4.35
CA THR A 146 -10.75 -27.88 5.13
C THR A 146 -11.46 -27.75 6.48
N GLN A 147 -11.30 -26.61 7.17
CA GLN A 147 -12.00 -26.33 8.43
C GLN A 147 -13.52 -26.24 8.24
N ALA A 148 -13.98 -25.62 7.15
CA ALA A 148 -15.39 -25.53 6.80
C ALA A 148 -16.00 -26.91 6.49
N GLU A 149 -15.31 -27.76 5.72
CA GLU A 149 -15.74 -29.15 5.45
C GLU A 149 -15.89 -29.96 6.74
N ALA A 150 -14.88 -29.90 7.61
CA ALA A 150 -14.90 -30.61 8.88
C ALA A 150 -15.99 -30.06 9.82
N LEU A 151 -16.28 -28.76 9.78
CA LEU A 151 -17.40 -28.17 10.51
C LEU A 151 -18.74 -28.68 9.99
N ILE A 152 -18.94 -28.78 8.68
CA ILE A 152 -20.17 -29.34 8.11
C ILE A 152 -20.35 -30.79 8.57
N ALA A 153 -19.29 -31.59 8.54
CA ALA A 153 -19.32 -32.98 9.01
C ALA A 153 -19.65 -33.07 10.52
N ALA A 154 -19.02 -32.23 11.35
CA ALA A 154 -19.23 -32.20 12.80
C ALA A 154 -20.65 -31.77 13.20
N HIS A 155 -21.37 -31.05 12.33
CA HIS A 155 -22.77 -30.66 12.55
C HIS A 155 -23.77 -31.69 11.99
N GLY A 156 -23.31 -32.90 11.61
CA GLY A 156 -24.19 -33.95 11.08
C GLY A 156 -24.36 -33.93 9.56
N GLY A 157 -23.51 -33.21 8.84
CA GLY A 157 -23.53 -33.10 7.38
C GLY A 157 -24.45 -32.01 6.84
N ALA A 158 -24.40 -31.81 5.52
CA ALA A 158 -25.16 -30.76 4.81
C ALA A 158 -26.67 -30.84 5.06
N ASP A 159 -27.22 -32.05 5.14
CA ASP A 159 -28.66 -32.27 5.31
C ASP A 159 -29.19 -31.82 6.68
N ASN A 160 -28.32 -31.78 7.70
CA ASN A 160 -28.69 -31.38 9.05
C ASN A 160 -28.58 -29.87 9.27
N ILE A 161 -27.91 -29.13 8.39
CA ILE A 161 -27.73 -27.69 8.49
C ILE A 161 -28.90 -26.97 7.82
N GLU A 162 -29.57 -26.09 8.54
CA GLU A 162 -30.69 -25.30 8.04
C GLU A 162 -30.27 -23.88 7.66
N ALA A 163 -29.45 -23.25 8.50
CA ALA A 163 -28.96 -21.89 8.26
C ALA A 163 -27.59 -21.68 8.89
N VAL A 164 -26.77 -20.86 8.25
CA VAL A 164 -25.42 -20.52 8.71
C VAL A 164 -25.27 -19.02 8.77
N ASP A 165 -25.08 -18.49 9.97
CA ASP A 165 -24.92 -17.07 10.25
C ASP A 165 -23.62 -16.83 11.01
N ALA A 166 -23.10 -15.60 10.96
CA ALA A 166 -21.99 -15.19 11.81
C ALA A 166 -22.16 -13.77 12.32
N CYS A 167 -21.72 -13.55 13.55
CA CYS A 167 -21.45 -12.22 14.09
C CYS A 167 -19.97 -11.87 13.88
N ILE A 168 -19.42 -10.94 14.67
CA ILE A 168 -18.01 -10.55 14.60
C ILE A 168 -17.07 -11.70 15.02
N THR A 169 -17.42 -12.45 16.06
CA THR A 169 -16.53 -13.47 16.66
C THR A 169 -17.12 -14.87 16.75
N ARG A 170 -18.40 -15.03 16.42
CA ARG A 170 -19.14 -16.29 16.60
C ARG A 170 -19.78 -16.74 15.31
N LEU A 171 -19.57 -18.00 14.96
CA LEU A 171 -20.29 -18.72 13.92
C LEU A 171 -21.52 -19.38 14.57
N ARG A 172 -22.67 -19.23 13.93
CA ARG A 172 -23.97 -19.75 14.38
C ARG A 172 -24.51 -20.66 13.29
N ILE A 173 -24.67 -21.94 13.60
CA ILE A 173 -25.22 -22.94 12.68
C ILE A 173 -26.52 -23.41 13.30
N ASN A 174 -27.63 -23.16 12.61
CA ASN A 174 -28.93 -23.74 12.96
C ASN A 174 -28.98 -25.14 12.36
N VAL A 175 -29.25 -26.13 13.20
CA VAL A 175 -29.34 -27.55 12.80
C VAL A 175 -30.75 -28.10 13.00
N LYS A 176 -31.10 -29.16 12.28
CA LYS A 176 -32.39 -29.88 12.43
C LYS A 176 -32.36 -30.87 13.59
N ASP A 177 -31.21 -31.45 13.87
CA ASP A 177 -30.96 -32.36 14.97
C ASP A 177 -29.70 -31.95 15.73
N ALA A 178 -29.86 -31.63 17.01
CA ALA A 178 -28.77 -31.24 17.88
C ALA A 178 -27.96 -32.44 18.43
N SER A 179 -28.51 -33.65 18.39
CA SER A 179 -27.88 -34.84 18.98
C SER A 179 -26.70 -35.38 18.17
N VAL A 180 -26.69 -35.11 16.87
CA VAL A 180 -25.63 -35.51 15.93
C VAL A 180 -24.47 -34.51 15.89
N VAL A 181 -24.56 -33.40 16.63
CA VAL A 181 -23.53 -32.36 16.66
C VAL A 181 -22.42 -32.75 17.62
N ASP A 182 -21.21 -32.92 17.11
CA ASP A 182 -20.03 -33.23 17.92
C ASP A 182 -19.38 -31.96 18.48
N SER A 183 -19.94 -31.48 19.59
CA SER A 183 -19.45 -30.28 20.28
C SER A 183 -18.03 -30.39 20.83
N GLU A 184 -17.52 -31.61 21.06
CA GLU A 184 -16.16 -31.81 21.60
C GLU A 184 -15.13 -31.81 20.47
N HIS A 185 -15.44 -32.41 19.33
CA HIS A 185 -14.63 -32.32 18.12
C HIS A 185 -14.49 -30.87 17.64
N ILE A 186 -15.58 -30.09 17.69
CA ILE A 186 -15.56 -28.67 17.30
C ILE A 186 -14.59 -27.84 18.17
N LYS A 187 -14.55 -28.08 19.48
CA LYS A 187 -13.63 -27.37 20.39
C LYS A 187 -12.18 -27.83 20.27
N ARG A 188 -11.95 -29.14 20.10
CA ARG A 188 -10.61 -29.73 20.17
C ARG A 188 -9.87 -29.64 18.85
N ASP A 189 -10.55 -29.97 17.76
CA ASP A 189 -9.91 -30.26 16.47
C ASP A 189 -10.20 -29.19 15.42
N LEU A 190 -11.27 -28.40 15.61
CA LEU A 190 -11.69 -27.36 14.65
C LEU A 190 -11.33 -25.94 15.09
N GLU A 191 -10.41 -25.77 16.04
CA GLU A 191 -9.90 -24.48 16.54
C GLU A 191 -10.95 -23.56 17.21
N ALA A 192 -12.10 -24.08 17.65
CA ALA A 192 -13.07 -23.24 18.34
C ALA A 192 -12.58 -22.88 19.75
N LEU A 193 -12.51 -21.57 20.05
CA LEU A 193 -12.14 -21.06 21.38
C LEU A 193 -13.21 -21.37 22.45
N GLY A 194 -14.42 -21.70 22.00
CA GLY A 194 -15.53 -22.07 22.84
C GLY A 194 -16.73 -22.47 22.00
N PHE A 195 -17.62 -23.24 22.59
CA PHE A 195 -18.86 -23.69 21.98
C PHE A 195 -20.00 -23.50 22.98
N ASN A 196 -21.13 -23.02 22.51
CA ASN A 196 -22.35 -22.87 23.28
C ASN A 196 -23.55 -23.31 22.43
N GLN A 197 -24.56 -23.86 23.07
CA GLN A 197 -25.79 -24.31 22.43
C GLN A 197 -26.97 -23.49 22.94
N SER A 198 -27.77 -22.96 22.02
CA SER A 198 -29.00 -22.25 22.32
C SER A 198 -30.15 -22.85 21.52
N GLY A 199 -30.80 -23.88 22.08
CA GLY A 199 -31.82 -24.66 21.37
C GLY A 199 -31.21 -25.42 20.20
N MET A 200 -31.69 -25.12 18.98
CA MET A 200 -31.22 -25.70 17.71
C MET A 200 -30.06 -24.92 17.08
N GLN A 201 -29.64 -23.82 17.70
CA GLN A 201 -28.52 -23.03 17.22
C GLN A 201 -27.22 -23.41 17.95
N MET A 202 -26.26 -23.89 17.18
CA MET A 202 -24.91 -24.23 17.61
C MET A 202 -24.00 -23.03 17.42
N GLN A 203 -23.42 -22.50 18.51
CA GLN A 203 -22.58 -21.30 18.48
C GLN A 203 -21.13 -21.65 18.77
N SER A 204 -20.26 -21.47 17.79
CA SER A 204 -18.82 -21.69 17.91
C SER A 204 -18.07 -20.36 17.86
N ILE A 205 -17.04 -20.18 18.69
CA ILE A 205 -16.26 -18.93 18.78
C ILE A 205 -14.96 -19.07 18.00
N TYR A 206 -14.84 -18.34 16.88
CA TYR A 206 -13.66 -18.35 15.99
C TYR A 206 -12.94 -17.00 15.90
N GLY A 207 -13.38 -16.00 16.67
CA GLY A 207 -12.84 -14.64 16.56
C GLY A 207 -13.07 -14.05 15.17
N GLY A 208 -12.13 -13.26 14.67
CA GLY A 208 -12.25 -12.60 13.35
C GLY A 208 -12.38 -13.54 12.14
N ARG A 209 -12.24 -14.86 12.33
CA ARG A 209 -12.45 -15.87 11.28
C ARG A 209 -13.92 -16.31 11.13
N ALA A 210 -14.81 -15.95 12.06
CA ALA A 210 -16.20 -16.42 12.06
C ALA A 210 -16.97 -16.09 10.77
N ASN A 211 -16.82 -14.86 10.25
CA ASN A 211 -17.49 -14.46 9.00
C ASN A 211 -16.88 -15.13 7.76
N GLN A 212 -15.58 -15.44 7.78
CA GLN A 212 -14.90 -16.15 6.68
C GLN A 212 -15.42 -17.58 6.59
N LEU A 213 -15.53 -18.28 7.73
CA LEU A 213 -16.09 -19.63 7.80
C LEU A 213 -17.57 -19.66 7.39
N LYS A 214 -18.36 -18.65 7.77
CA LYS A 214 -19.77 -18.53 7.34
C LYS A 214 -19.89 -18.53 5.82
N ILE A 215 -19.12 -17.66 5.17
CA ILE A 215 -19.16 -17.50 3.71
C ILE A 215 -18.73 -18.80 3.03
N GLU A 216 -17.63 -19.40 3.49
CA GLU A 216 -17.12 -20.66 2.91
C GLU A 216 -18.13 -21.81 3.06
N ILE A 217 -18.74 -21.97 4.24
CA ILE A 217 -19.75 -23.00 4.49
C ILE A 217 -21.00 -22.74 3.64
N GLN A 218 -21.47 -21.49 3.52
CA GLN A 218 -22.61 -21.16 2.66
C GLN A 218 -22.33 -21.46 1.18
N ASP A 219 -21.12 -21.16 0.71
CA ASP A 219 -20.68 -21.46 -0.66
C ASP A 219 -20.68 -22.98 -0.92
N MET A 220 -20.12 -23.77 0.01
CA MET A 220 -20.12 -25.24 -0.07
C MET A 220 -21.51 -25.86 -0.05
N LEU A 221 -22.44 -25.29 0.73
CA LEU A 221 -23.80 -25.79 0.85
C LEU A 221 -24.74 -25.24 -0.24
N GLY A 222 -24.24 -24.37 -1.13
CA GLY A 222 -25.07 -23.71 -2.14
C GLY A 222 -26.15 -22.80 -1.55
N MET A 223 -25.92 -22.27 -0.35
CA MET A 223 -26.83 -21.41 0.41
C MET A 223 -26.48 -19.91 0.26
N GLY A 224 -25.63 -19.56 -0.70
CA GLY A 224 -25.24 -18.19 -0.97
C GLY A 224 -26.33 -17.42 -1.74
N ASP A 225 -26.61 -16.20 -1.27
CA ASP A 225 -27.32 -15.16 -2.05
C ASP A 225 -26.45 -14.64 -3.21
#